data_AF-A0A349CK88-F1
#
_entry.id   AF-A0A349CK88-F1
#
_cell.length_a   1.000
_cell.length_b   1.000
_cell.length_c   1.000
_cell.angle_alpha   90.00
_cell.angle_beta   90.00
_cell.angle_gamma   90.00
#
_symmetry.space_group_name_H-M   'P 1'
#
loop_
_entity.id
_entity.type
_entity.pdbx_description
1 polymer ?
#
loop_
_entity_poly.entity_id
_entity_poly.type
_entity_poly.pdbx_seq_one_letter_code
_entity_poly.pdbx_strand_id
1 'polypeptide(L)' 'MKCSSCGRDIDKSRFPANIAFCPFCGDELQSEEDVNAMQFCPYCGEKLIIKATFCPHCG' A
#
# COMPACT_ATOMS: atom_id res chain seq x y z
N MET A 1 -10.93 9.95 -0.85
CA MET A 1 -10.68 8.67 -0.13
C MET A 1 -11.05 8.88 1.33
N LYS A 2 -11.52 7.87 2.06
CA LYS A 2 -11.92 8.02 3.46
C LYS A 2 -10.93 7.30 4.36
N CYS A 3 -10.52 7.94 5.46
CA CYS A 3 -9.63 7.32 6.44
C CYS A 3 -10.40 6.30 7.27
N SER A 4 -9.89 5.06 7.35
CA SER A 4 -10.50 3.98 8.14
C SER A 4 -10.35 4.17 9.65
N SER A 5 -9.33 4.92 10.09
CA SER A 5 -9.08 5.17 11.51
C SER A 5 -9.93 6.31 12.08
N CYS A 6 -9.90 7.49 11.44
CA CYS A 6 -10.64 8.67 11.93
C CYS A 6 -11.97 8.94 11.20
N GLY A 7 -12.28 8.22 10.13
CA GLY A 7 -13.54 8.35 9.39
C GLY A 7 -13.69 9.60 8.52
N ARG A 8 -12.66 10.46 8.45
CA ARG A 8 -12.70 11.69 7.63
C ARG A 8 -12.48 11.41 6.16
N ASP A 9 -13.16 12.21 5.33
CA ASP A 9 -12.96 12.26 3.90
C ASP A 9 -11.73 13.11 3.55
N ILE A 10 -10.84 12.50 2.76
CA ILE A 10 -9.60 13.06 2.24
C ILE A 10 -9.82 13.32 0.76
N ASP A 11 -9.78 14.60 0.40
CA ASP A 11 -10.00 15.06 -0.95
C ASP A 11 -8.72 14.90 -1.80
N LYS A 12 -8.76 14.01 -2.80
CA LYS A 12 -7.63 13.75 -3.71
C LYS A 12 -7.34 14.95 -4.63
N SER A 13 -8.17 15.99 -4.66
CA SER A 13 -7.91 17.25 -5.37
C SER A 13 -7.12 18.26 -4.53
N ARG A 14 -7.17 18.14 -3.20
CA ARG A 14 -6.40 19.00 -2.27
C ARG A 14 -5.08 18.38 -1.82
N PHE A 15 -5.02 17.05 -1.82
CA PHE A 15 -3.86 16.28 -1.38
C PHE A 15 -3.34 15.43 -2.55
N PRO A 16 -2.03 15.12 -2.58
CA PRO A 16 -1.49 14.22 -3.60
C PRO A 16 -2.21 12.86 -3.56
N ALA A 17 -2.43 12.26 -4.73
CA ALA A 17 -3.17 11.00 -4.87
C ALA A 17 -2.53 9.84 -4.08
N ASN A 18 -1.21 9.91 -3.92
CA ASN A 18 -0.30 8.97 -3.27
C ASN A 18 0.05 9.40 -1.83
N ILE A 19 -0.93 9.95 -1.10
CA ILE A 19 -0.76 10.29 0.31
C ILE A 19 -0.72 9.02 1.17
N ALA A 20 0.45 8.75 1.78
CA ALA A 20 0.67 7.55 2.61
C ALA A 20 0.06 7.66 4.02
N PHE A 21 -0.19 8.87 4.52
CA PHE A 21 -0.67 9.10 5.89
C PHE A 21 -1.83 10.10 5.95
N CYS A 22 -2.76 9.88 6.86
CA CYS A 22 -3.90 10.75 7.06
C CYS A 22 -3.46 12.12 7.60
N PRO A 23 -3.75 13.23 6.91
CA PRO A 23 -3.32 14.56 7.35
C PRO A 23 -4.07 15.04 8.61
N PHE A 24 -5.11 14.33 9.04
CA PHE A 24 -5.93 14.70 10.19
C PHE A 24 -5.60 13.92 11.47
N CYS A 25 -5.10 12.69 11.35
CA CYS A 25 -4.84 11.81 12.51
C CYS A 25 -3.46 11.13 12.48
N GLY A 26 -2.75 11.17 11.35
CA GLY A 26 -1.43 10.56 11.20
C GLY A 26 -1.44 9.08 10.85
N ASP A 27 -2.60 8.41 10.84
CA ASP A 27 -2.68 6.98 10.49
C ASP A 27 -2.30 6.69 9.04
N GLU A 28 -1.71 5.51 8.82
CA GLU A 28 -1.34 5.04 7.49
C GLU A 28 -2.58 4.81 6.62
N LEU A 29 -2.57 5.42 5.43
CA LEU A 29 -3.60 5.24 4.43
C LEU A 29 -3.10 4.19 3.46
N GLN A 30 -3.80 3.06 3.37
CA GLN A 30 -3.54 2.07 2.33
C GLN A 30 -3.84 2.70 0.98
N SER A 31 -2.78 3.07 0.25
CA SER A 31 -2.88 3.61 -1.09
C SER A 31 -3.20 2.48 -2.07
N GLU A 32 -4.04 2.76 -3.06
CA GLU A 32 -4.43 1.78 -4.10
C GLU A 32 -3.26 1.50 -5.08
N GLU A 33 -2.13 2.20 -4.95
CA GLU A 33 -0.92 1.97 -5.76
C GLU A 33 -0.09 0.78 -5.24
N ASP A 34 -0.29 0.36 -3.99
CA ASP A 34 0.31 -0.87 -3.44
C ASP A 34 -0.35 -2.15 -3.94
N VAL A 35 -1.27 -2.09 -4.91
CA VAL A 35 -1.98 -3.28 -5.42
C VAL A 35 -1.36 -3.81 -6.72
N ASN A 36 -0.43 -3.08 -7.34
CA ASN A 36 0.14 -3.45 -8.65
C ASN A 36 1.67 -3.49 -8.72
N ALA A 37 2.36 -3.30 -7.59
CA ALA A 37 3.77 -3.63 -7.49
C ALA A 37 3.91 -5.15 -7.32
N MET A 38 3.65 -5.93 -8.38
CA MET A 38 4.03 -7.35 -8.41
C MET A 38 5.53 -7.43 -8.18
N GLN A 39 5.93 -7.79 -6.95
CA GLN A 39 7.30 -8.14 -6.67
C GLN A 39 7.55 -9.53 -7.23
N PHE A 40 8.73 -9.76 -7.79
CA PHE A 40 9.16 -11.08 -8.24
C PHE A 40 10.33 -11.51 -7.38
N CYS A 41 10.41 -12.80 -7.06
CA CYS A 41 11.53 -13.34 -6.31
C CYS A 41 12.81 -13.21 -7.17
N PRO A 42 13.89 -12.58 -6.69
CA PRO A 42 15.11 -12.44 -7.47
C PRO A 42 15.84 -13.77 -7.70
N TYR A 43 15.52 -14.81 -6.93
CA TYR A 43 16.17 -16.12 -7.00
C TYR A 43 15.46 -17.09 -7.96
N CYS A 44 14.13 -17.10 -7.99
CA CYS A 44 13.36 -18.04 -8.81
C CYS A 44 12.44 -17.37 -9.85
N GLY A 45 12.24 -16.05 -9.77
CA GLY A 45 11.35 -15.30 -10.66
C GLY A 45 9.85 -15.47 -10.35
N GLU A 46 9.49 -16.15 -9.27
CA GLU A 46 8.09 -16.37 -8.90
C GLU A 46 7.43 -15.07 -8.38
N LYS A 47 6.13 -14.91 -8.63
CA LYS A 47 5.37 -13.74 -8.14
C LYS A 47 5.30 -13.75 -6.62
N LEU A 48 5.84 -12.71 -6.00
CA LEU A 48 5.69 -12.41 -4.59
C LEU A 48 4.44 -11.56 -4.39
N ILE A 49 3.57 -12.05 -3.52
CA ILE A 49 2.48 -11.25 -3.00
C ILE A 49 3.12 -10.15 -2.16
N ILE A 50 2.62 -8.93 -2.25
CA ILE A 50 3.23 -7.70 -1.71
C ILE A 50 3.35 -7.75 -0.17
N LYS A 51 2.56 -8.63 0.46
CA LYS A 51 2.60 -8.94 1.90
C LYS A 51 3.54 -10.09 2.28
N ALA A 52 4.12 -10.78 1.31
CA ALA A 52 5.04 -11.87 1.53
C ALA A 52 6.45 -11.30 1.74
N THR A 53 6.92 -11.34 2.99
CA THR A 53 8.29 -10.93 3.36
C THR A 53 9.34 -11.93 2.82
N PHE A 54 8.92 -13.14 2.50
CA PHE A 54 9.76 -14.24 2.03
C PHE A 54 9.09 -14.98 0.86
N CYS A 55 9.91 -15.61 0.02
CA CYS A 55 9.40 -16.42 -1.08
C CYS A 55 8.99 -17.80 -0.54
N PRO A 56 7.70 -18.20 -0.61
CA PRO A 56 7.26 -19.49 -0.09
C PRO A 56 7.87 -20.69 -0.83
N HIS A 57 8.44 -20.46 -2.03
CA HIS A 57 9.07 -21.50 -2.83
C HIS A 57 10.57 -21.66 -2.54
N CYS A 58 11.26 -20.58 -2.15
CA CYS A 58 12.69 -20.61 -1.86
C CYS A 58 13.02 -20.73 -0.38
N GLY A 59 12.09 -20.35 0.50
CA GLY A 59 12.32 -20.25 1.94
C GLY A 59 12.87 -18.89 2.32
#